data_AF-A0A1A9QDJ4-F1
#
_entry.id   AF-A0A1A9QDJ4-F1
#
_cell.length_a   1.000
_cell.length_b   1.000
_cell.length_c   1.000
_cell.angle_alpha   90.00
_cell.angle_beta   90.00
_cell.angle_gamma   90.00
#
_symmetry.space_group_name_H-M   'P 1'
#
loop_
_entity.id
_entity.type
_entity.pdbx_description
1 polymer ?
#
loop_
_entity_poly.entity_id
_entity_poly.type
_entity_poly.pdbx_seq_one_letter_code
_entity_poly.pdbx_strand_id
1 'polypeptide(L)'
;MIASLGGVKLNDTINFKRKILSYSRIPNQFKLSAGLVGKDLYFPDYTDDDAWKRTYETKYTGDIDLPKRRTDFLKDFSSWDKFRDYCYQEAEKGYETCNETQGFCMECARDSSWDWDKNRRGT
;
A
#
# COMPACT_ATOMS: atom_id res chain seq x y z
N MET A 1 31.89 -10.21 -30.26
CA MET A 1 30.78 -10.56 -29.33
C MET A 1 30.36 -9.29 -28.62
N ILE A 2 29.19 -8.76 -28.95
CA ILE A 2 28.70 -7.49 -28.42
C ILE A 2 28.13 -7.71 -27.02
N ALA A 3 28.61 -6.90 -26.09
CA ALA A 3 28.22 -6.88 -24.68
C ALA A 3 26.71 -6.69 -24.51
N SER A 4 26.06 -7.55 -23.72
CA SER A 4 24.74 -7.27 -23.15
C SER A 4 24.45 -8.20 -21.97
N LEU A 5 24.99 -7.85 -20.81
CA LEU A 5 24.54 -8.39 -19.50
C LEU A 5 24.26 -7.26 -18.48
N GLY A 6 24.40 -5.98 -18.87
CA GLY A 6 24.22 -4.83 -17.97
C GLY A 6 22.84 -4.16 -18.04
N GLY A 7 22.02 -4.41 -19.08
CA GLY A 7 20.81 -3.64 -19.35
C GLY A 7 19.63 -3.92 -18.41
N VAL A 8 19.47 -5.16 -17.98
CA VAL A 8 18.31 -5.58 -17.17
C VAL A 8 18.36 -4.95 -15.76
N LYS A 9 19.51 -5.05 -15.08
CA LYS A 9 19.68 -4.50 -13.71
C LYS A 9 19.57 -2.96 -13.65
N LEU A 10 20.04 -2.27 -14.70
CA LEU A 10 19.97 -0.81 -14.78
C LEU A 10 18.54 -0.32 -14.99
N ASN A 11 17.77 -0.99 -15.86
CA ASN A 11 16.37 -0.64 -16.10
C ASN A 11 15.52 -0.85 -14.84
N ASP A 12 15.73 -1.95 -14.12
CA ASP A 12 15.02 -2.24 -12.87
C ASP A 12 15.32 -1.21 -11.79
N THR A 13 16.58 -0.78 -11.68
CA THR A 13 17.00 0.25 -10.72
C THR A 13 16.37 1.62 -11.05
N ILE A 14 16.33 1.99 -12.33
CA ILE A 14 15.73 3.26 -12.77
C ILE A 14 14.22 3.25 -12.51
N ASN A 15 13.54 2.14 -12.83
CA ASN A 15 12.11 2.00 -12.58
C ASN A 15 11.80 2.03 -11.09
N PHE A 16 12.60 1.36 -10.27
CA PHE A 16 12.46 1.40 -8.81
C PHE A 16 12.62 2.81 -8.25
N LYS A 17 13.66 3.55 -8.68
CA LYS A 17 13.87 4.95 -8.26
C LYS A 17 12.70 5.85 -8.67
N ARG A 18 12.16 5.69 -9.88
CA ARG A 18 10.98 6.44 -10.32
C ARG A 18 9.76 6.13 -9.45
N LYS A 19 9.52 4.85 -9.14
CA LYS A 19 8.41 4.45 -8.25
C LYS A 19 8.54 5.09 -6.87
N ILE A 20 9.72 5.00 -6.23
CA ILE A 20 9.95 5.66 -4.93
C ILE A 20 9.67 7.16 -4.99
N LEU A 21 10.18 7.84 -6.03
CA LEU A 21 9.99 9.29 -6.17
C LEU A 21 8.50 9.64 -6.30
N SER A 22 7.75 8.91 -7.13
CA SER A 22 6.29 9.10 -7.26
C SER A 22 5.56 8.85 -5.94
N TYR A 23 5.88 7.72 -5.30
CA TYR A 23 5.13 7.20 -4.17
C TYR A 23 5.47 7.86 -2.83
N SER A 24 6.63 8.50 -2.71
CA SER A 24 7.06 9.18 -1.49
C SER A 24 6.09 10.25 -0.96
N ARG A 25 5.26 10.83 -1.84
CA ARG A 25 4.34 11.93 -1.49
C ARG A 25 2.96 11.44 -1.05
N ILE A 26 2.60 10.22 -1.46
CA ILE A 26 1.27 9.66 -1.30
C ILE A 26 0.86 9.50 0.17
N PRO A 27 1.70 8.95 1.08
CA PRO A 27 1.29 8.75 2.47
C PRO A 27 0.86 10.04 3.18
N ASN A 28 1.60 11.13 2.96
CA ASN A 28 1.30 12.43 3.58
C ASN A 28 0.02 13.05 3.02
N GLN A 29 -0.15 13.02 1.70
CA GLN A 29 -1.35 13.56 1.05
C GLN A 29 -2.59 12.74 1.40
N PHE A 30 -2.46 11.40 1.38
CA PHE A 30 -3.53 10.50 1.77
C PHE A 30 -3.98 10.74 3.21
N LYS A 31 -3.05 10.90 4.17
CA LYS A 31 -3.40 11.17 5.57
C LYS A 31 -4.24 12.45 5.72
N LEU A 32 -3.90 13.50 4.97
CA LEU A 32 -4.66 14.76 4.96
C LEU A 32 -6.09 14.54 4.42
N SER A 33 -6.24 13.79 3.33
CA SER A 33 -7.55 13.50 2.74
C SER A 33 -8.38 12.52 3.58
N ALA A 34 -7.77 11.47 4.13
CA ALA A 34 -8.43 10.49 4.98
C ALA A 34 -8.93 11.11 6.29
N GLY A 35 -8.20 12.08 6.85
CA GLY A 35 -8.63 12.86 8.00
C GLY A 35 -9.98 13.57 7.79
N LEU A 36 -10.35 13.88 6.54
CA LEU A 36 -11.65 14.48 6.20
C LEU A 36 -12.79 13.45 6.26
N VAL A 37 -12.50 12.16 6.14
CA VAL A 37 -13.46 11.05 6.22
C VAL A 37 -13.60 10.55 7.67
N GLY A 38 -12.99 11.23 8.65
CA GLY A 38 -13.13 10.93 10.07
C GLY A 38 -12.44 9.64 10.54
N LYS A 39 -11.62 9.02 9.68
CA LYS A 39 -10.82 7.84 10.01
C LYS A 39 -9.33 8.19 9.90
N ASP A 40 -8.57 7.80 10.92
CA ASP A 40 -7.10 7.93 10.93
C ASP A 40 -6.49 6.82 10.07
N LEU A 41 -6.76 6.90 8.77
CA LEU A 41 -6.22 5.98 7.76
C LEU A 41 -4.88 6.49 7.25
N TYR A 42 -3.95 5.56 7.03
CA TYR A 42 -2.64 5.85 6.45
C TYR A 42 -2.20 4.73 5.49
N PHE A 43 -1.29 5.08 4.59
CA PHE A 43 -0.52 4.09 3.83
C PHE A 43 0.82 3.84 4.54
N PRO A 44 1.25 2.58 4.72
CA PRO A 44 2.63 2.29 5.09
C PRO A 44 3.59 2.89 4.06
N ASP A 45 4.81 3.25 4.47
CA ASP A 45 5.83 3.73 3.54
C ASP A 45 6.04 2.70 2.41
N TYR A 46 6.22 3.16 1.18
CA TYR A 46 6.34 2.26 0.02
C TYR A 46 7.51 1.29 0.14
N THR A 47 8.58 1.72 0.81
CA THR A 47 9.80 0.93 1.02
C THR A 47 9.77 0.08 2.30
N ASP A 48 8.68 0.14 3.07
CA ASP A 48 8.50 -0.58 4.32
C ASP A 48 7.95 -1.98 4.07
N ASP A 49 8.81 -2.84 3.50
CA ASP A 49 8.45 -4.19 3.06
C ASP A 49 7.83 -5.03 4.19
N ASP A 50 8.31 -4.89 5.43
CA ASP A 50 7.77 -5.59 6.60
C ASP A 50 6.32 -5.18 6.89
N ALA A 51 6.02 -3.88 6.81
CA ALA A 51 4.66 -3.39 6.99
C ALA A 51 3.74 -3.89 5.88
N TRP A 52 4.19 -3.91 4.62
CA TRP A 52 3.41 -4.41 3.48
C TRP A 52 3.19 -5.91 3.52
N LYS A 53 4.20 -6.68 3.90
CA LYS A 53 4.11 -8.13 4.06
C LYS A 53 3.12 -8.49 5.16
N ARG A 54 3.26 -7.89 6.36
CA ARG A 54 2.31 -8.13 7.45
C ARG A 54 0.91 -7.70 7.06
N THR A 55 0.79 -6.53 6.44
CA THR A 55 -0.46 -6.01 5.89
C THR A 55 -1.12 -7.06 4.99
N TYR A 56 -0.40 -7.62 4.03
CA TYR A 56 -0.90 -8.66 3.14
C TYR A 56 -1.30 -9.95 3.90
N GLU A 57 -0.47 -10.41 4.84
CA GLU A 57 -0.70 -11.65 5.59
C GLU A 57 -1.85 -11.57 6.60
N THR A 58 -2.04 -10.40 7.22
CA THR A 58 -2.97 -10.21 8.35
C THR A 58 -4.23 -9.44 7.98
N LYS A 59 -4.40 -9.08 6.69
CA LYS A 59 -5.54 -8.24 6.24
C LYS A 59 -6.91 -8.84 6.59
N TYR A 60 -6.99 -10.15 6.85
CA TYR A 60 -8.23 -10.86 7.13
C TYR A 60 -8.21 -11.67 8.43
N THR A 61 -7.20 -11.52 9.28
CA THR A 61 -7.03 -12.37 10.48
C THR A 61 -7.71 -11.81 11.74
N GLY A 62 -8.72 -10.93 11.62
CA GLY A 62 -9.33 -10.31 12.81
C GLY A 62 -10.69 -9.63 12.67
N ASP A 63 -11.26 -9.51 11.47
CA ASP A 63 -12.57 -8.87 11.29
C ASP A 63 -13.67 -9.92 11.12
N ILE A 64 -14.46 -10.12 12.17
CA ILE A 64 -15.55 -11.09 12.21
C ILE A 64 -16.76 -10.63 11.35
N ASP A 65 -16.83 -9.35 10.96
CA ASP A 65 -18.01 -8.74 10.30
C ASP A 65 -17.77 -8.04 8.94
N LEU A 66 -16.63 -8.25 8.26
CA LEU A 66 -16.37 -7.70 6.91
C LEU A 66 -16.29 -8.72 5.74
N PRO A 67 -16.89 -9.94 5.79
CA PRO A 67 -16.13 -11.16 5.54
C PRO A 67 -16.17 -11.70 4.10
N LYS A 68 -16.74 -10.99 3.11
CA LYS A 68 -16.90 -11.56 1.75
C LYS A 68 -16.29 -10.75 0.62
N ARG A 69 -16.62 -9.45 0.50
CA ARG A 69 -16.09 -8.60 -0.59
C ARG A 69 -14.60 -8.31 -0.45
N ARG A 70 -14.11 -8.19 0.78
CA ARG A 70 -12.70 -7.89 1.05
C ARG A 70 -11.81 -9.10 0.85
N THR A 71 -12.23 -10.29 1.27
CA THR A 71 -11.44 -11.54 1.17
C THR A 71 -11.11 -11.96 -0.26
N ASP A 72 -11.93 -11.54 -1.24
CA ASP A 72 -11.66 -11.77 -2.66
C ASP A 72 -10.59 -10.82 -3.22
N PHE A 73 -10.40 -9.64 -2.62
CA PHE A 73 -9.48 -8.63 -3.14
C PHE A 73 -8.02 -9.11 -3.13
N LEU A 74 -7.51 -9.74 -2.06
CA LEU A 74 -6.14 -10.28 -2.10
C LEU A 74 -5.98 -11.47 -3.05
N LYS A 75 -7.06 -12.13 -3.51
CA LYS A 75 -6.92 -13.23 -4.49
C LYS A 75 -6.38 -12.75 -5.84
N ASP A 76 -6.60 -11.48 -6.16
CA ASP A 76 -6.10 -10.86 -7.39
C ASP A 76 -4.59 -10.55 -7.32
N PHE A 77 -3.98 -10.66 -6.14
CA PHE A 77 -2.57 -10.39 -5.92
C PHE A 77 -1.86 -11.67 -5.48
N SER A 78 -0.88 -12.11 -6.27
CA SER A 78 -0.10 -13.32 -5.96
C SER A 78 0.95 -13.12 -4.86
N SER A 79 1.20 -11.87 -4.47
CA SER A 79 2.27 -11.49 -3.57
C SER A 79 2.05 -10.09 -2.98
N TRP A 80 2.69 -9.84 -1.83
CA TRP A 80 2.59 -8.57 -1.11
C TRP A 80 3.15 -7.39 -1.91
N ASP A 81 4.15 -7.60 -2.78
CA ASP A 81 4.75 -6.55 -3.62
C ASP A 81 3.79 -6.07 -4.70
N LYS A 82 3.04 -6.98 -5.32
CA LYS A 82 2.01 -6.64 -6.32
C LYS A 82 0.84 -5.91 -5.68
N PHE A 83 0.43 -6.38 -4.50
CA PHE A 83 -0.59 -5.71 -3.71
C PHE A 83 -0.16 -4.28 -3.32
N ARG A 84 1.07 -4.09 -2.82
CA ARG A 84 1.64 -2.77 -2.55
C ARG A 84 1.61 -1.89 -3.80
N ASP A 85 2.12 -2.38 -4.92
CA ASP A 85 2.23 -1.62 -6.14
C ASP A 85 0.85 -1.18 -6.66
N TYR A 86 -0.14 -2.06 -6.61
CA TYR A 86 -1.54 -1.71 -6.92
C TYR A 86 -2.05 -0.59 -6.01
N CYS A 87 -1.86 -0.74 -4.71
CA CYS A 87 -2.35 0.21 -3.72
C CYS A 87 -1.78 1.61 -3.93
N TYR A 88 -0.50 1.70 -4.29
CA TYR A 88 0.13 2.96 -4.63
C TYR A 88 -0.27 3.52 -6.00
N GLN A 89 -0.49 2.66 -7.00
CA GLN A 89 -1.01 3.08 -8.31
C GLN A 89 -2.42 3.66 -8.20
N GLU A 90 -3.30 3.06 -7.40
CA GLU A 90 -4.64 3.61 -7.17
C GLU A 90 -4.59 4.91 -6.37
N ALA A 91 -3.70 5.00 -5.37
CA ALA A 91 -3.50 6.23 -4.62
C ALA A 91 -2.96 7.37 -5.48
N GLU A 92 -2.08 7.06 -6.45
CA GLU A 92 -1.56 8.03 -7.43
C GLU A 92 -2.67 8.54 -8.38
N LYS A 93 -3.62 7.68 -8.74
CA LYS A 93 -4.78 8.06 -9.58
C LYS A 93 -5.74 9.01 -8.85
N GLY A 94 -5.81 8.96 -7.52
CA GLY A 94 -6.63 9.89 -6.76
C GLY A 94 -6.92 9.45 -5.33
N TYR A 95 -6.03 9.77 -4.41
CA TYR A 95 -6.25 9.59 -2.96
C TYR A 95 -7.47 10.36 -2.42
N GLU A 96 -7.89 11.44 -3.08
CA GLU A 96 -9.06 12.27 -2.72
C GLU A 96 -10.40 11.55 -2.95
N THR A 97 -10.41 10.53 -3.80
CA THR A 97 -11.62 9.75 -4.12
C THR A 97 -11.88 8.62 -3.13
N CYS A 98 -11.07 8.53 -2.07
CA CYS A 98 -11.23 7.57 -1.00
C CYS A 98 -12.58 7.78 -0.28
N ASN A 99 -13.45 6.78 -0.36
CA ASN A 99 -14.73 6.77 0.34
C ASN A 99 -14.99 5.41 1.02
N GLU A 100 -15.90 5.45 1.99
CA GLU A 100 -16.19 4.33 2.88
C GLU A 100 -16.92 3.17 2.21
N THR A 101 -17.54 3.42 1.05
CA THR A 101 -18.53 2.51 0.48
C THR A 101 -17.88 1.32 -0.23
N GLN A 102 -16.70 1.47 -0.85
CA GLN A 102 -15.95 0.38 -1.51
C GLN A 102 -14.62 0.79 -2.17
N GLY A 103 -13.98 1.88 -1.74
CA GLY A 103 -12.76 2.36 -2.39
C GLY A 103 -11.52 1.48 -2.17
N PHE A 104 -10.57 1.54 -3.09
CA PHE A 104 -9.23 0.93 -2.95
C PHE A 104 -8.58 1.28 -1.61
N CYS A 105 -8.88 2.46 -1.04
CA CYS A 105 -8.32 2.88 0.24
C CYS A 105 -8.78 2.02 1.42
N MET A 106 -9.98 1.43 1.42
CA MET A 106 -10.35 0.46 2.45
C MET A 106 -9.56 -0.87 2.29
N GLU A 107 -9.20 -1.19 1.05
CA GLU A 107 -8.39 -2.36 0.71
C GLU A 107 -6.87 -2.10 0.76
N CYS A 108 -6.44 -0.85 0.87
CA CYS A 108 -5.02 -0.49 0.77
C CYS A 108 -4.51 0.29 1.97
N ALA A 109 -5.32 1.19 2.51
CA ALA A 109 -4.99 1.94 3.69
C ALA A 109 -5.20 1.12 4.96
N ARG A 110 -4.54 1.57 6.02
CA ARG A 110 -4.57 1.02 7.36
C ARG A 110 -5.16 2.03 8.30
N ASP A 111 -6.01 1.58 9.22
CA ASP A 111 -6.42 2.41 10.33
C ASP A 111 -5.38 2.40 11.45
N SER A 112 -5.47 3.39 12.34
CA SER A 112 -4.55 3.53 13.46
C SER A 112 -4.83 2.58 14.62
N SER A 113 -5.84 1.71 14.56
CA SER A 113 -6.07 0.66 15.56
C SER A 113 -5.12 -0.54 15.40
N TRP A 114 -4.34 -0.58 14.32
CA TRP A 114 -3.29 -1.57 14.13
C TRP A 114 -2.04 -1.25 14.96
N ASP A 115 -2.07 -1.68 16.22
CA ASP A 115 -1.04 -1.39 17.23
C ASP A 115 0.39 -1.79 16.81
N TRP A 116 0.55 -2.80 15.95
CA TRP A 116 1.87 -3.28 15.58
C TRP A 116 2.74 -2.26 14.84
N ASP A 117 2.17 -1.51 13.90
CA ASP A 117 2.97 -0.60 13.07
C ASP A 117 3.38 0.64 13.88
N LYS A 118 2.53 1.08 14.82
CA LYS A 118 2.86 2.10 15.83
C LYS A 118 4.00 1.63 16.74
N ASN A 119 3.91 0.42 17.26
CA ASN A 119 4.92 -0.14 18.18
C ASN A 119 6.28 -0.34 17.51
N ARG A 120 6.32 -0.69 16.21
CA ARG A 120 7.57 -0.87 15.47
C ARG A 120 8.23 0.47 15.11
N ARG A 121 7.45 1.50 14.82
CA ARG A 121 7.97 2.83 14.42
C ARG A 121 8.55 3.63 15.58
N GLY A 122 8.43 3.15 16.82
CA GLY A 122 9.03 3.76 18.00
C GLY A 122 8.57 5.21 18.17
N THR A 123 7.35 5.41 18.67
CA THR A 123 7.02 6.67 19.34
C THR A 123 7.94 6.90 20.53
#